data_AF-G6AZK2-F1
#
_entry.id   AF-G6AZK2-F1
#
_cell.length_a   1.000
_cell.length_b   1.000
_cell.length_c   1.000
_cell.angle_alpha   90.00
_cell.angle_beta   90.00
_cell.angle_gamma   90.00
#
_symmetry.space_group_name_H-M   'P 1'
#
loop_
_entity.id
_entity.type
_entity.pdbx_description
1 polymer ?
#
loop_
_entity_poly.entity_id
_entity_poly.type
_entity_poly.pdbx_seq_one_letter_code
_entity_poly.pdbx_strand_id
1 'polypeptide(L)'
;MRTLILTITICLSIINARADNNKLYERLDSVIAHSADYDVIKEKRLKDIKLGAKFVTATTDKLRIYEQLANEYSPYVYDSAMVYVKRGISLAKQTGNSDYCNRFLITKANLLIERGFYIEAKESLDKIEISQSDPKQNFLFYCAQSSLYYNLNACCQKMEFSQHYNELFKEYIGKALYYCPKNSAMYYYMKGINLFFSGRSINEISGSLNKAMQMFGPENRMYGRAAYALSKAYGNNKLWEQQRRYLLLAAISDVMSANNESLALQDVALLFYKNKNDLDKARKYINQTLKDAHAYNSRLQRVELYTNLHVILSAYNEKLQKEAIWKNVTIICILVLLVVIAAAVVYVNRKKDLLKLSEKELKALTEELSATNKQQLKDNKALQDSNDELISSNKAFRDSNDELTSSNKTLRDSNDELKGSNKA
;
A
#
# COMPACT_ATOMS: atom_id res chain seq x y z
N MET A 1 32.51 26.05 -18.85
CA MET A 1 31.11 25.75 -19.22
C MET A 1 30.95 24.50 -20.09
N ARG A 2 31.69 24.33 -21.20
CA ARG A 2 31.62 23.12 -22.05
C ARG A 2 31.94 21.80 -21.32
N THR A 3 32.91 21.79 -20.42
CA THR A 3 33.28 20.61 -19.60
C THR A 3 32.24 20.26 -18.54
N LEU A 4 31.54 21.25 -17.99
CA LEU A 4 30.48 21.06 -17.00
C LEU A 4 29.17 20.55 -17.65
N ILE A 5 28.91 20.98 -18.90
CA ILE A 5 27.79 20.48 -19.69
C ILE A 5 28.07 19.02 -20.09
N LEU A 6 29.29 18.67 -20.51
CA LEU A 6 29.64 17.29 -20.88
C LEU A 6 29.50 16.29 -19.70
N THR A 7 29.86 16.70 -18.48
CA THR A 7 29.70 15.84 -17.29
C THR A 7 28.24 15.69 -16.86
N ILE A 8 27.40 16.71 -17.04
CA ILE A 8 25.95 16.61 -16.80
C ILE A 8 25.28 15.71 -17.85
N THR A 9 25.66 15.79 -19.13
CA THR A 9 25.09 14.92 -20.18
C THR A 9 25.52 13.46 -20.04
N ILE A 10 26.75 13.20 -19.58
CA ILE A 10 27.22 11.82 -19.30
C ILE A 10 26.55 11.26 -18.04
N CYS A 11 26.28 12.07 -17.01
CA CYS A 11 25.50 11.63 -15.84
C CYS A 11 24.01 11.40 -16.16
N LEU A 12 23.41 12.12 -17.10
CA LEU A 12 22.03 11.87 -17.57
C LEU A 12 21.93 10.70 -18.56
N SER A 13 23.04 10.22 -19.13
CA SER A 13 23.07 9.01 -19.98
C SER A 13 23.13 7.72 -19.16
N ILE A 14 23.35 7.82 -17.85
CA ILE A 14 23.21 6.71 -16.88
C ILE A 14 21.79 6.71 -16.28
N ILE A 15 20.82 7.34 -16.95
CA ILE A 15 19.40 7.00 -16.77
C ILE A 15 19.22 5.57 -17.28
N ASN A 16 19.58 4.63 -16.41
CA ASN A 16 18.90 3.39 -16.17
C ASN A 16 18.24 2.78 -17.41
N ALA A 17 18.98 1.91 -18.09
CA ALA A 17 18.42 0.61 -18.45
C ALA A 17 18.06 -0.18 -17.17
N ARG A 18 17.29 0.42 -16.24
CA ARG A 18 16.58 -0.31 -15.19
C ARG A 18 15.46 -1.00 -15.95
N ALA A 19 15.43 -2.32 -15.89
CA ALA A 19 14.23 -3.05 -16.25
C ALA A 19 13.12 -2.53 -15.34
N ASP A 20 12.26 -1.67 -15.88
CA ASP A 20 11.12 -1.17 -15.13
C ASP A 20 10.15 -2.33 -14.89
N ASN A 21 10.04 -2.73 -13.62
CA ASN A 21 9.16 -3.81 -13.19
C ASN A 21 7.67 -3.38 -13.15
N ASN A 22 7.36 -2.09 -13.35
CA ASN A 22 5.97 -1.59 -13.34
C ASN A 22 5.06 -2.35 -14.30
N LYS A 23 5.51 -2.61 -15.53
CA LYS A 23 4.75 -3.40 -16.50
C LYS A 23 4.50 -4.84 -16.04
N LEU A 24 5.42 -5.43 -15.27
CA LEU A 24 5.24 -6.77 -14.71
C LEU A 24 4.26 -6.77 -13.54
N TYR A 25 4.24 -5.70 -12.73
CA TYR A 25 3.20 -5.55 -11.69
C TYR A 25 1.82 -5.38 -12.31
N GLU A 26 1.66 -4.50 -13.31
CA GLU A 26 0.39 -4.34 -14.04
C GLU A 26 -0.07 -5.65 -14.68
N ARG A 27 0.86 -6.40 -15.29
CA ARG A 27 0.56 -7.72 -15.84
C ARG A 27 0.15 -8.72 -14.77
N LEU A 28 0.84 -8.77 -13.63
CA LEU A 28 0.46 -9.64 -12.51
C LEU A 28 -0.92 -9.29 -11.98
N ASP A 29 -1.20 -8.00 -11.79
CA ASP A 29 -2.51 -7.49 -11.36
C ASP A 29 -3.63 -7.91 -12.31
N SER A 30 -3.38 -7.83 -13.63
CA SER A 30 -4.31 -8.28 -14.68
C SER A 30 -4.51 -9.79 -14.68
N VAL A 31 -3.43 -10.57 -14.59
CA VAL A 31 -3.48 -12.04 -14.58
C VAL A 31 -4.24 -12.56 -13.35
N ILE A 32 -4.05 -11.94 -12.18
CA ILE A 32 -4.82 -12.28 -10.97
C ILE A 32 -6.30 -11.96 -11.14
N ALA A 33 -6.63 -10.82 -11.75
CA ALA A 33 -8.02 -10.43 -12.01
C ALA A 33 -8.76 -11.44 -12.91
N HIS A 34 -8.04 -12.09 -13.83
CA HIS A 34 -8.56 -13.13 -14.72
C HIS A 34 -8.22 -14.56 -14.25
N SER A 35 -7.86 -14.75 -12.96
CA SER A 35 -7.49 -16.07 -12.42
C SER A 35 -8.54 -17.15 -12.68
N ALA A 36 -9.82 -16.80 -12.53
CA ALA A 36 -10.95 -17.70 -12.77
C ALA A 36 -11.03 -18.19 -14.23
N ASP A 37 -10.61 -17.39 -15.21
CA ASP A 37 -10.64 -17.80 -16.61
C ASP A 37 -9.60 -18.90 -16.89
N TYR A 38 -8.42 -18.82 -16.26
CA TYR A 38 -7.40 -19.85 -16.34
C TYR A 38 -7.85 -21.16 -15.67
N ASP A 39 -8.59 -21.07 -14.55
CA ASP A 39 -9.22 -22.23 -13.90
C ASP A 39 -10.21 -22.92 -14.85
N VAL A 40 -11.09 -22.16 -15.52
CA VAL A 40 -12.05 -22.70 -16.50
C VAL A 40 -11.34 -23.40 -17.66
N ILE A 41 -10.26 -22.82 -18.19
CA ILE A 41 -9.45 -23.43 -19.25
C ILE A 41 -8.82 -24.75 -18.76
N LYS A 42 -8.25 -24.75 -17.55
CA LYS A 42 -7.65 -25.94 -16.93
C LYS A 42 -8.69 -27.04 -16.74
N GLU A 43 -9.86 -26.72 -16.21
CA GLU A 43 -10.94 -27.68 -15.96
C GLU A 43 -11.49 -28.28 -17.24
N LYS A 44 -11.64 -27.47 -18.30
CA LYS A 44 -12.03 -27.97 -19.63
C LYS A 44 -11.01 -28.99 -20.14
N ARG A 45 -9.72 -28.65 -20.13
CA ARG A 45 -8.64 -29.58 -20.53
C ARG A 45 -8.66 -30.88 -19.72
N LEU A 46 -8.83 -30.79 -18.40
CA LEU A 46 -8.93 -31.97 -17.54
C LEU A 46 -10.15 -32.83 -17.86
N LYS A 47 -11.30 -32.21 -18.17
CA LYS A 47 -12.51 -32.90 -18.60
C LYS A 47 -12.30 -33.66 -19.90
N ASP A 48 -11.63 -33.04 -20.88
CA ASP A 48 -11.34 -33.66 -22.17
C ASP A 48 -10.39 -34.87 -22.02
N ILE A 49 -9.34 -34.75 -21.21
CA ILE A 49 -8.41 -35.86 -20.93
C ILE A 49 -9.14 -37.01 -20.20
N LYS A 50 -10.00 -36.69 -19.21
CA LYS A 50 -10.83 -37.69 -18.52
C LYS A 50 -11.77 -38.41 -19.47
N LEU A 51 -12.33 -37.71 -20.45
CA LEU A 51 -13.19 -38.30 -21.45
C LEU A 51 -12.41 -39.31 -22.30
N GLY A 52 -11.19 -38.95 -22.72
CA GLY A 52 -10.27 -39.88 -23.38
C GLY A 52 -10.01 -41.16 -22.56
N ALA A 53 -9.82 -41.03 -21.25
CA ALA A 53 -9.60 -42.18 -20.35
C ALA A 53 -10.78 -43.18 -20.31
N LYS A 54 -12.00 -42.73 -20.63
CA LYS A 54 -13.20 -43.57 -20.65
C LYS A 54 -13.31 -44.39 -21.93
N PHE A 55 -12.89 -43.83 -23.06
CA PHE A 55 -13.09 -44.44 -24.38
C PHE A 55 -11.89 -45.27 -24.85
N VAL A 56 -10.70 -45.05 -24.28
CA VAL A 56 -9.53 -45.87 -24.60
C VAL A 56 -9.67 -47.28 -24.05
N THR A 57 -9.48 -48.26 -24.93
CA THR A 57 -9.53 -49.70 -24.62
C THR A 57 -8.14 -50.29 -24.34
N ALA A 58 -7.11 -49.82 -25.05
CA ALA A 58 -5.74 -50.30 -24.86
C ALA A 58 -5.18 -49.90 -23.48
N THR A 59 -4.68 -50.89 -22.74
CA THR A 59 -4.13 -50.69 -21.39
C THR A 59 -3.01 -49.65 -21.36
N THR A 60 -2.07 -49.71 -22.30
CA THR A 60 -0.92 -48.80 -22.37
C THR A 60 -1.33 -47.36 -22.59
N ASP A 61 -2.34 -47.12 -23.44
CA ASP A 61 -2.91 -45.79 -23.64
C ASP A 61 -3.67 -45.31 -22.39
N LYS A 62 -4.37 -46.21 -21.70
CA LYS A 62 -5.06 -45.87 -20.46
C LYS A 62 -4.08 -45.48 -19.34
N LEU A 63 -2.95 -46.19 -19.23
CA LEU A 63 -1.85 -45.83 -18.33
C LEU A 63 -1.25 -44.47 -18.68
N ARG A 64 -1.01 -44.20 -19.96
CA ARG A 64 -0.54 -42.89 -20.45
C ARG A 64 -1.49 -41.76 -20.07
N ILE A 65 -2.80 -41.97 -20.23
CA ILE A 65 -3.82 -40.97 -19.86
C ILE A 65 -3.89 -40.78 -18.34
N TYR A 66 -3.78 -41.84 -17.54
CA TYR A 66 -3.71 -41.71 -16.08
C TYR A 66 -2.49 -40.93 -15.60
N GLU A 67 -1.35 -41.13 -16.25
CA GLU A 67 -0.15 -40.35 -15.95
C GLU A 67 -0.34 -38.88 -16.34
N GLN A 68 -0.91 -38.61 -17.52
CA GLN A 68 -1.24 -37.26 -17.94
C GLN A 68 -2.18 -36.57 -16.95
N LEU A 69 -3.24 -37.25 -16.50
CA LEU A 69 -4.15 -36.71 -15.49
C LEU A 69 -3.45 -36.47 -14.15
N ALA A 70 -2.61 -37.41 -13.69
CA ALA A 70 -1.84 -37.23 -12.47
C ALA A 70 -0.92 -35.99 -12.55
N ASN A 71 -0.23 -35.81 -13.67
CA ASN A 71 0.69 -34.68 -13.88
C ASN A 71 -0.04 -33.32 -14.00
N GLU A 72 -1.21 -33.29 -14.65
CA GLU A 72 -2.04 -32.07 -14.75
C GLU A 72 -2.69 -31.70 -13.43
N TYR A 73 -3.11 -32.69 -12.64
CA TYR A 73 -3.68 -32.47 -11.31
C TYR A 73 -2.64 -32.15 -10.24
N SER A 74 -1.40 -32.64 -10.37
CA SER A 74 -0.34 -32.49 -9.36
C SER A 74 -0.14 -31.05 -8.88
N PRO A 75 -0.09 -30.01 -9.73
CA PRO A 75 0.00 -28.62 -9.27
C PRO A 75 -1.37 -27.95 -8.99
N TYR A 76 -2.49 -28.59 -9.32
CA TYR A 76 -3.83 -27.98 -9.28
C TYR A 76 -4.67 -28.49 -8.10
N VAL A 77 -4.88 -29.82 -8.00
CA VAL A 77 -5.68 -30.48 -6.97
C VAL A 77 -5.03 -31.81 -6.59
N TYR A 78 -4.38 -31.84 -5.43
CA TYR A 78 -3.64 -33.00 -4.91
C TYR A 78 -4.48 -34.29 -4.84
N ASP A 79 -5.67 -34.23 -4.26
CA ASP A 79 -6.49 -35.43 -4.03
C ASP A 79 -6.87 -36.10 -5.37
N SER A 80 -7.15 -35.28 -6.38
CA SER A 80 -7.40 -35.76 -7.74
C SER A 80 -6.15 -36.38 -8.37
N ALA A 81 -4.97 -35.77 -8.20
CA ALA A 81 -3.71 -36.35 -8.68
C ALA A 81 -3.47 -37.73 -8.07
N MET A 82 -3.66 -37.86 -6.76
CA MET A 82 -3.48 -39.10 -6.01
C MET A 82 -4.45 -40.20 -6.48
N VAL A 83 -5.70 -39.86 -6.85
CA VAL A 83 -6.65 -40.83 -7.43
C VAL A 83 -6.10 -41.44 -8.72
N TYR A 84 -5.60 -40.63 -9.65
CA TYR A 84 -5.07 -41.14 -10.92
C TYR A 84 -3.75 -41.87 -10.76
N VAL A 85 -2.90 -41.44 -9.83
CA VAL A 85 -1.69 -42.19 -9.44
C VAL A 85 -2.06 -43.58 -8.92
N LYS A 86 -3.00 -43.69 -7.97
CA LYS A 86 -3.43 -44.99 -7.42
C LYS A 86 -4.04 -45.90 -8.50
N ARG A 87 -4.86 -45.34 -9.38
CA ARG A 87 -5.43 -46.08 -10.54
C ARG A 87 -4.33 -46.56 -11.49
N GLY A 88 -3.36 -45.70 -11.78
CA GLY A 88 -2.18 -46.01 -12.58
C GLY A 88 -1.35 -47.16 -12.00
N ILE A 89 -1.01 -47.09 -10.71
CA ILE A 89 -0.30 -48.18 -10.00
C ILE A 89 -1.08 -49.49 -10.08
N SER A 90 -2.39 -49.46 -9.79
CA SER A 90 -3.22 -50.67 -9.81
C SER A 90 -3.25 -51.30 -11.20
N LEU A 91 -3.48 -50.50 -12.24
CA LEU A 91 -3.56 -50.98 -13.61
C LEU A 91 -2.19 -51.51 -14.08
N ALA A 92 -1.11 -50.78 -13.79
CA ALA A 92 0.25 -51.16 -14.19
C ALA A 92 0.66 -52.50 -13.55
N LYS A 93 0.33 -52.71 -12.27
CA LYS A 93 0.57 -53.99 -11.58
C LYS A 93 -0.25 -55.13 -12.17
N GLN A 94 -1.53 -54.92 -12.42
CA GLN A 94 -2.42 -55.92 -13.01
C GLN A 94 -1.94 -56.38 -14.39
N THR A 95 -1.33 -55.48 -15.16
CA THR A 95 -0.87 -55.78 -16.52
C THR A 95 0.63 -56.03 -16.63
N GLY A 96 1.34 -56.20 -15.51
CA GLY A 96 2.78 -56.46 -15.49
C GLY A 96 3.64 -55.35 -16.10
N ASN A 97 3.16 -54.11 -16.18
CA ASN A 97 3.89 -53.00 -16.77
C ASN A 97 4.75 -52.30 -15.70
N SER A 98 5.98 -52.79 -15.52
CA SER A 98 6.91 -52.29 -14.51
C SER A 98 7.33 -50.83 -14.72
N ASP A 99 7.50 -50.38 -15.96
CA ASP A 99 7.84 -48.98 -16.29
C ASP A 99 6.79 -48.00 -15.75
N TYR A 100 5.51 -48.20 -16.10
CA TYR A 100 4.43 -47.35 -15.59
C TYR A 100 4.27 -47.50 -14.08
N CYS A 101 4.44 -48.71 -13.53
CA CYS A 101 4.36 -48.91 -12.09
C CYS A 101 5.39 -48.03 -11.35
N ASN A 102 6.65 -48.06 -11.79
CA ASN A 102 7.72 -47.26 -11.21
C ASN A 102 7.46 -45.76 -11.39
N ARG A 103 7.04 -45.32 -12.59
CA ARG A 103 6.69 -43.91 -12.84
C ARG A 103 5.59 -43.42 -11.91
N PHE A 104 4.51 -44.19 -11.72
CA PHE A 104 3.46 -43.80 -10.79
C PHE A 104 3.90 -43.85 -9.32
N LEU A 105 4.76 -44.80 -8.93
CA LEU A 105 5.32 -44.84 -7.57
C LEU A 105 6.19 -43.62 -7.28
N ILE A 106 7.02 -43.20 -8.24
CA ILE A 106 7.82 -41.97 -8.16
C ILE A 106 6.91 -40.74 -8.08
N THR A 107 5.87 -40.65 -8.91
CA THR A 107 4.88 -39.56 -8.86
C THR A 107 4.14 -39.53 -7.52
N LYS A 108 3.79 -40.69 -6.96
CA LYS A 108 3.20 -40.79 -5.61
C LYS A 108 4.12 -40.20 -4.55
N ALA A 109 5.41 -40.53 -4.60
CA ALA A 109 6.40 -40.01 -3.66
C ALA A 109 6.54 -38.49 -3.79
N ASN A 110 6.61 -37.95 -5.02
CA ASN A 110 6.64 -36.50 -5.24
C ASN A 110 5.41 -35.79 -4.65
N LEU A 111 4.21 -36.33 -4.87
CA LEU A 111 2.99 -35.78 -4.25
C LEU A 111 3.07 -35.79 -2.72
N LEU A 112 3.59 -36.85 -2.10
CA LEU A 112 3.79 -36.92 -0.65
C LEU A 112 4.80 -35.88 -0.16
N ILE A 113 5.91 -35.67 -0.89
CA ILE A 113 6.91 -34.64 -0.60
C ILE A 113 6.28 -33.25 -0.63
N GLU A 114 5.51 -32.92 -1.68
CA GLU A 114 4.81 -31.63 -1.85
C GLU A 114 3.82 -31.34 -0.70
N ARG A 115 3.36 -32.37 0.02
CA ARG A 115 2.49 -32.25 1.19
C ARG A 115 3.19 -32.31 2.54
N GLY A 116 4.49 -32.56 2.57
CA GLY A 116 5.26 -32.68 3.81
C GLY A 116 5.26 -34.07 4.45
N PHE A 117 4.74 -35.10 3.76
CA PHE A 117 4.80 -36.50 4.21
C PHE A 117 6.15 -37.14 3.85
N TYR A 118 7.23 -36.57 4.41
CA TYR A 118 8.59 -36.90 4.00
C TYR A 118 9.01 -38.33 4.36
N ILE A 119 8.52 -38.86 5.50
CA ILE A 119 8.82 -40.24 5.93
C ILE A 119 8.16 -41.23 4.96
N GLU A 120 6.87 -41.06 4.70
CA GLU A 120 6.11 -41.93 3.79
C GLU A 120 6.62 -41.84 2.35
N ALA A 121 7.08 -40.66 1.93
CA ALA A 121 7.74 -40.48 0.64
C ALA A 121 9.07 -41.23 0.58
N LYS A 122 9.92 -41.09 1.60
CA LYS A 122 11.21 -41.78 1.67
C LYS A 122 11.02 -43.30 1.64
N GLU A 123 10.17 -43.83 2.51
CA GLU A 123 9.88 -45.27 2.55
C GLU A 123 9.29 -45.80 1.24
N SER A 124 8.51 -44.96 0.54
CA SER A 124 7.99 -45.31 -0.78
C SER A 124 9.08 -45.36 -1.83
N LEU A 125 10.03 -44.41 -1.82
CA LEU A 125 11.16 -44.36 -2.75
C LEU A 125 12.16 -45.50 -2.49
N ASP A 126 12.46 -45.83 -1.24
CA ASP A 126 13.41 -46.88 -0.88
C ASP A 126 12.98 -48.28 -1.38
N LYS A 127 11.69 -48.48 -1.66
CA LYS A 127 11.12 -49.74 -2.17
C LYS A 127 11.07 -49.83 -3.69
N ILE A 128 11.45 -48.78 -4.42
CA ILE A 128 11.40 -48.78 -5.89
C ILE A 128 12.69 -49.37 -6.44
N GLU A 129 12.56 -50.51 -7.11
CA GLU A 129 13.65 -51.13 -7.84
C GLU A 129 13.75 -50.52 -9.24
N ILE A 130 14.89 -49.89 -9.54
CA ILE A 130 15.16 -49.28 -10.83
C ILE A 130 16.43 -49.87 -11.41
N SER A 131 16.31 -50.45 -12.60
CA SER A 131 17.47 -50.93 -13.34
C SER A 131 18.41 -49.77 -13.67
N GLN A 132 19.71 -49.92 -13.42
CA GLN A 132 20.72 -48.94 -13.84
C GLN A 132 20.76 -48.76 -15.37
N SER A 133 20.23 -49.73 -16.12
CA SER A 133 20.13 -49.65 -17.59
C SER A 133 18.95 -48.84 -18.12
N ASP A 134 18.10 -48.26 -17.25
CA ASP A 134 16.99 -47.38 -17.66
C ASP A 134 17.26 -45.91 -17.27
N PRO A 135 17.91 -45.11 -18.14
CA PRO A 135 18.21 -43.71 -17.86
C PRO A 135 16.99 -42.85 -17.55
N LYS A 136 15.82 -43.17 -18.13
CA LYS A 136 14.61 -42.34 -17.94
C LYS A 136 14.04 -42.54 -16.55
N GLN A 137 13.94 -43.79 -16.08
CA GLN A 137 13.50 -44.07 -14.72
C GLN A 137 14.50 -43.58 -13.68
N ASN A 138 15.81 -43.77 -13.92
CA ASN A 138 16.85 -43.22 -13.05
C ASN A 138 16.74 -41.70 -12.93
N PHE A 139 16.54 -40.99 -14.04
CA PHE A 139 16.33 -39.55 -14.02
C PHE A 139 15.15 -39.14 -13.12
N LEU A 140 13.98 -39.75 -13.30
CA LEU A 140 12.79 -39.43 -12.51
C LEU A 140 12.98 -39.73 -11.02
N PHE A 141 13.61 -40.86 -10.71
CA PHE A 141 13.87 -41.28 -9.33
C PHE A 141 14.83 -40.35 -8.60
N TYR A 142 15.95 -40.00 -9.22
CA TYR A 142 16.90 -39.07 -8.62
C TYR A 142 16.36 -37.64 -8.54
N CYS A 143 15.44 -37.25 -9.43
CA CYS A 143 14.66 -36.02 -9.24
C CYS A 143 13.80 -36.08 -7.97
N ALA A 144 13.12 -37.20 -7.70
CA ALA A 144 12.31 -37.34 -6.49
C ALA A 144 13.17 -37.39 -5.21
N GLN A 145 14.28 -38.13 -5.23
CA GLN A 145 15.24 -38.16 -4.10
C GLN A 145 15.83 -36.78 -3.82
N SER A 146 16.29 -36.05 -4.85
CA SER A 146 16.77 -34.67 -4.66
C SER A 146 15.66 -33.76 -4.13
N SER A 147 14.42 -33.87 -4.62
CA SER A 147 13.30 -33.09 -4.10
C SER A 147 13.01 -33.38 -2.61
N LEU A 148 13.07 -34.65 -2.19
CA LEU A 148 12.88 -35.04 -0.79
C LEU A 148 13.89 -34.35 0.12
N TYR A 149 15.18 -34.46 -0.19
CA TYR A 149 16.24 -33.90 0.65
C TYR A 149 16.34 -32.38 0.56
N TYR A 150 15.93 -31.78 -0.57
CA TYR A 150 15.75 -30.33 -0.67
C TYR A 150 14.71 -29.83 0.35
N ASN A 151 13.54 -30.46 0.40
CA ASN A 151 12.46 -30.05 1.30
C ASN A 151 12.78 -30.36 2.77
N LEU A 152 13.41 -31.51 3.07
CA LEU A 152 13.88 -31.81 4.42
C LEU A 152 14.88 -30.77 4.93
N ASN A 153 15.85 -30.39 4.10
CA ASN A 153 16.79 -29.32 4.44
C ASN A 153 16.09 -27.97 4.68
N ALA A 154 15.07 -27.64 3.89
CA ALA A 154 14.29 -26.42 4.07
C ALA A 154 13.57 -26.38 5.43
N CYS A 155 13.07 -27.52 5.92
CA CYS A 155 12.38 -27.61 7.21
C CYS A 155 13.32 -27.55 8.43
N CYS A 156 14.59 -27.90 8.29
CA CYS A 156 15.55 -27.96 9.40
C CYS A 156 16.70 -26.95 9.27
N GLN A 157 16.50 -25.85 8.54
CA GLN A 157 17.53 -24.82 8.41
C GLN A 157 18.06 -24.36 9.78
N LYS A 158 19.39 -24.24 9.88
CA LYS A 158 20.11 -23.86 11.12
C LYS A 158 20.09 -24.94 12.23
N MET A 159 19.58 -26.14 11.94
CA MET A 159 19.69 -27.31 12.83
C MET A 159 20.82 -28.24 12.37
N GLU A 160 21.25 -29.14 13.25
CA GLU A 160 22.38 -30.06 13.02
C GLU A 160 22.23 -30.93 11.75
N PHE A 161 20.99 -31.29 11.38
CA PHE A 161 20.71 -32.13 10.21
C PHE A 161 20.75 -31.40 8.86
N SER A 162 20.75 -30.07 8.85
CA SER A 162 20.69 -29.26 7.62
C SER A 162 21.85 -29.56 6.67
N GLN A 163 23.06 -29.70 7.22
CA GLN A 163 24.24 -30.01 6.41
C GLN A 163 24.10 -31.38 5.74
N HIS A 164 23.71 -32.41 6.50
CA HIS A 164 23.54 -33.77 5.99
C HIS A 164 22.50 -33.84 4.86
N TYR A 165 21.33 -33.23 5.03
CA TYR A 165 20.31 -33.22 3.97
C TYR A 165 20.72 -32.40 2.75
N ASN A 166 21.50 -31.32 2.94
CA ASN A 166 22.06 -30.57 1.81
C ASN A 166 23.09 -31.38 1.01
N GLU A 167 23.91 -32.21 1.67
CA GLU A 167 24.85 -33.11 1.01
C GLU A 167 24.12 -34.18 0.20
N LEU A 168 23.09 -34.82 0.76
CA LEU A 168 22.25 -35.78 0.04
C LEU A 168 21.53 -35.13 -1.14
N PHE A 169 21.00 -33.93 -0.97
CA PHE A 169 20.43 -33.16 -2.07
C PHE A 169 21.43 -32.98 -3.22
N LYS A 170 22.66 -32.54 -2.92
CA LYS A 170 23.73 -32.33 -3.92
C LYS A 170 24.12 -33.63 -4.63
N GLU A 171 24.19 -34.74 -3.91
CA GLU A 171 24.46 -36.05 -4.49
C GLU A 171 23.36 -36.43 -5.51
N TYR A 172 22.10 -36.39 -5.09
CA TYR A 172 21.00 -36.84 -5.92
C TYR A 172 20.70 -35.92 -7.09
N ILE A 173 20.86 -34.60 -6.95
CA ILE A 173 20.72 -33.69 -8.08
C ILE A 173 21.85 -33.88 -9.11
N GLY A 174 23.06 -34.21 -8.65
CA GLY A 174 24.16 -34.63 -9.53
C GLY A 174 23.82 -35.88 -10.34
N LYS A 175 23.29 -36.92 -9.66
CA LYS A 175 22.82 -38.16 -10.32
C LYS A 175 21.67 -37.88 -11.30
N ALA A 176 20.69 -37.06 -10.91
CA ALA A 176 19.61 -36.66 -11.80
C ALA A 176 20.14 -35.92 -13.04
N LEU A 177 21.09 -35.00 -12.88
CA LEU A 177 21.70 -34.28 -14.00
C LEU A 177 22.51 -35.20 -14.93
N TYR A 178 23.12 -36.25 -14.39
CA TYR A 178 23.83 -37.26 -15.16
C TYR A 178 22.88 -38.00 -16.12
N TYR A 179 21.76 -38.50 -15.61
CA TYR A 179 20.74 -39.22 -16.40
C TYR A 179 19.82 -38.32 -17.23
N CYS A 180 19.83 -37.01 -17.00
CA CYS A 180 18.98 -36.08 -17.72
C CYS A 180 19.40 -35.97 -19.21
N PRO A 181 18.45 -36.06 -20.16
CA PRO A 181 18.75 -35.92 -21.59
C PRO A 181 19.46 -34.60 -21.90
N LYS A 182 20.66 -34.68 -22.46
CA LYS A 182 21.48 -33.49 -22.78
C LYS A 182 20.75 -32.58 -23.76
N ASN A 183 21.01 -31.27 -23.67
CA ASN A 183 20.41 -30.22 -24.50
C ASN A 183 18.88 -30.11 -24.40
N SER A 184 18.23 -30.75 -23.42
CA SER A 184 16.80 -30.53 -23.13
C SER A 184 16.58 -29.31 -22.24
N ALA A 185 15.37 -28.74 -22.26
CA ALA A 185 14.99 -27.65 -21.35
C ALA A 185 15.19 -28.05 -19.87
N MET A 186 14.86 -29.30 -19.55
CA MET A 186 15.02 -29.87 -18.21
C MET A 186 16.49 -30.01 -17.82
N TYR A 187 17.39 -30.34 -18.76
CA TYR A 187 18.82 -30.38 -18.50
C TYR A 187 19.37 -29.03 -18.08
N TYR A 188 19.00 -27.96 -18.80
CA TYR A 188 19.42 -26.60 -18.43
C TYR A 188 18.84 -26.15 -17.09
N TYR A 189 17.60 -26.53 -16.78
CA TYR A 189 17.00 -26.30 -15.47
C TYR A 189 17.79 -27.01 -14.37
N MET A 190 17.97 -28.33 -14.47
CA MET A 190 18.69 -29.13 -13.48
C MET A 190 20.14 -28.67 -13.31
N LYS A 191 20.81 -28.30 -14.41
CA LYS A 191 22.16 -27.71 -14.37
C LYS A 191 22.14 -26.40 -13.59
N GLY A 192 21.20 -25.51 -13.87
CA GLY A 192 21.07 -24.23 -13.17
C GLY A 192 20.81 -24.39 -11.67
N ILE A 193 19.95 -25.33 -11.28
CA ILE A 193 19.70 -25.65 -9.87
C ILE A 193 20.97 -26.22 -9.21
N ASN A 194 21.65 -27.18 -9.85
CA ASN A 194 22.90 -27.73 -9.33
C ASN A 194 23.97 -26.65 -9.11
N LEU A 195 24.17 -25.76 -10.11
CA LEU A 195 25.09 -24.63 -10.01
C LEU A 195 24.74 -23.69 -8.84
N PHE A 196 23.45 -23.40 -8.65
CA PHE A 196 22.97 -22.54 -7.57
C PHE A 196 23.33 -23.11 -6.19
N PHE A 197 23.05 -24.39 -5.94
CA PHE A 197 23.36 -25.02 -4.66
C PHE A 197 24.85 -25.39 -4.48
N SER A 198 25.61 -25.48 -5.57
CA SER A 198 27.07 -25.57 -5.53
C SER A 198 27.76 -24.22 -5.28
N GLY A 199 27.01 -23.12 -5.12
CA GLY A 199 27.58 -21.80 -4.84
C GLY A 199 28.34 -21.19 -6.02
N ARG A 200 27.95 -21.53 -7.26
CA ARG A 200 28.59 -21.00 -8.47
C ARG A 200 28.15 -19.57 -8.76
N SER A 201 28.83 -18.93 -9.71
CA SER A 201 28.58 -17.52 -10.03
C SER A 201 27.15 -17.29 -10.56
N ILE A 202 26.59 -16.12 -10.26
CA ILE A 202 25.26 -15.72 -10.76
C ILE A 202 25.19 -15.75 -12.30
N ASN A 203 26.30 -15.51 -13.00
CA ASN A 203 26.38 -15.56 -14.46
C ASN A 203 26.17 -17.00 -14.99
N GLU A 204 26.80 -18.00 -14.37
CA GLU A 204 26.63 -19.40 -14.76
C GLU A 204 25.23 -19.93 -14.46
N ILE A 205 24.70 -19.56 -13.29
CA ILE A 205 23.34 -19.93 -12.85
C ILE A 205 22.32 -19.33 -13.81
N SER A 206 22.39 -18.02 -14.03
CA SER A 206 21.45 -17.31 -14.91
C SER A 206 21.57 -17.72 -16.37
N GLY A 207 22.78 -17.99 -16.88
CA GLY A 207 22.96 -18.53 -18.22
C GLY A 207 22.22 -19.85 -18.42
N SER A 208 22.29 -20.76 -17.44
CA SER A 208 21.60 -22.06 -17.50
C SER A 208 20.08 -21.91 -17.34
N LEU A 209 19.61 -21.19 -16.31
CA LEU A 209 18.19 -21.05 -16.02
C LEU A 209 17.45 -20.22 -17.08
N ASN A 210 18.06 -19.16 -17.63
CA ASN A 210 17.46 -18.40 -18.74
C ASN A 210 17.32 -19.26 -19.99
N LYS A 211 18.30 -20.13 -20.27
CA LYS A 211 18.18 -21.07 -21.40
C LYS A 211 17.02 -22.04 -21.20
N ALA A 212 16.85 -22.56 -19.99
CA ALA A 212 15.71 -23.40 -19.64
C ALA A 212 14.36 -22.65 -19.85
N MET A 213 14.25 -21.43 -19.33
CA MET A 213 13.05 -20.58 -19.50
C MET A 213 12.72 -20.32 -20.97
N GLN A 214 13.73 -20.00 -21.78
CA GLN A 214 13.55 -19.78 -23.23
C GLN A 214 12.95 -21.01 -23.92
N MET A 215 13.40 -22.21 -23.53
CA MET A 215 12.95 -23.47 -24.14
C MET A 215 11.56 -23.93 -23.64
N PHE A 216 11.21 -23.64 -22.39
CA PHE A 216 9.90 -23.99 -21.83
C PHE A 216 8.77 -23.09 -22.32
N GLY A 217 9.02 -21.78 -22.43
CA GLY A 217 7.99 -20.78 -22.71
C GLY A 217 7.15 -20.41 -21.47
N PRO A 218 6.55 -19.21 -21.44
CA PRO A 218 5.93 -18.63 -20.24
C PRO A 218 4.69 -19.37 -19.70
N GLU A 219 4.00 -20.14 -20.55
CA GLU A 219 2.80 -20.91 -20.19
C GLU A 219 3.13 -22.24 -19.49
N ASN A 220 4.39 -22.67 -19.54
CA ASN A 220 4.82 -23.91 -18.93
C ASN A 220 5.21 -23.67 -17.46
N ARG A 221 4.69 -24.45 -16.51
CA ARG A 221 5.02 -24.34 -15.08
C ARG A 221 6.53 -24.36 -14.78
N MET A 222 7.33 -25.03 -15.61
CA MET A 222 8.78 -25.11 -15.44
C MET A 222 9.47 -23.78 -15.74
N TYR A 223 8.86 -22.90 -16.55
CA TYR A 223 9.28 -21.51 -16.67
C TYR A 223 9.16 -20.78 -15.34
N GLY A 224 8.02 -20.90 -14.67
CA GLY A 224 7.78 -20.34 -13.34
C GLY A 224 8.80 -20.83 -12.30
N ARG A 225 9.04 -22.15 -12.24
CA ARG A 225 10.05 -22.75 -11.35
C ARG A 225 11.47 -22.24 -11.62
N ALA A 226 11.87 -22.12 -12.89
CA ALA A 226 13.17 -21.58 -13.27
C ALA A 226 13.30 -20.08 -12.91
N ALA A 227 12.25 -19.29 -13.15
CA ALA A 227 12.20 -17.89 -12.76
C ALA A 227 12.28 -17.73 -11.23
N TYR A 228 11.58 -18.57 -10.47
CA TYR A 228 11.64 -18.55 -9.02
C TYR A 228 13.06 -18.86 -8.51
N ALA A 229 13.73 -19.88 -9.06
CA ALA A 229 15.13 -20.17 -8.73
C ALA A 229 16.07 -19.01 -9.05
N LEU A 230 15.88 -18.34 -10.20
CA LEU A 230 16.61 -17.11 -10.53
C LEU A 230 16.36 -16.00 -9.51
N SER A 231 15.12 -15.79 -9.06
CA SER A 231 14.82 -14.77 -8.05
C SER A 231 15.62 -14.99 -6.77
N LYS A 232 15.75 -16.24 -6.31
CA LYS A 232 16.56 -16.60 -5.13
C LYS A 232 18.05 -16.38 -5.40
N ALA A 233 18.55 -16.77 -6.58
CA ALA A 233 19.94 -16.54 -6.96
C ALA A 233 20.31 -15.04 -6.98
N TYR A 234 19.48 -14.21 -7.61
CA TYR A 234 19.69 -12.75 -7.61
C TYR A 234 19.57 -12.14 -6.21
N GLY A 235 18.64 -12.63 -5.39
CA GLY A 235 18.49 -12.22 -3.99
C GLY A 235 19.72 -12.52 -3.14
N ASN A 236 20.30 -13.72 -3.26
CA ASN A 236 21.54 -14.10 -2.58
C ASN A 236 22.74 -13.21 -2.98
N ASN A 237 22.69 -12.65 -4.20
CA ASN A 237 23.70 -11.74 -4.74
C ASN A 237 23.33 -10.25 -4.54
N LYS A 238 22.28 -9.94 -3.77
CA LYS A 238 21.81 -8.57 -3.49
C LYS A 238 21.41 -7.77 -4.75
N LEU A 239 21.04 -8.46 -5.82
CA LEU A 239 20.58 -7.88 -7.08
C LEU A 239 19.04 -7.74 -7.04
N TRP A 240 18.57 -6.76 -6.26
CA TRP A 240 17.16 -6.66 -5.85
C TRP A 240 16.17 -6.41 -6.99
N GLU A 241 16.57 -5.67 -8.03
CA GLU A 241 15.68 -5.44 -9.18
C GLU A 241 15.48 -6.69 -10.02
N GLN A 242 16.54 -7.46 -10.25
CA GLN A 242 16.48 -8.74 -10.96
C GLN A 242 15.73 -9.77 -10.12
N GLN A 243 15.97 -9.82 -8.80
CA GLN A 243 15.17 -10.65 -7.91
C GLN A 243 13.67 -10.36 -8.07
N ARG A 244 13.27 -9.08 -7.98
CA ARG A 244 11.87 -8.65 -8.18
C ARG A 244 11.33 -9.10 -9.54
N ARG A 245 12.07 -8.84 -10.61
CA ARG A 245 11.69 -9.19 -11.98
C ARG A 245 11.36 -10.67 -12.12
N TYR A 246 12.27 -11.53 -11.71
CA TYR A 246 12.10 -12.98 -11.87
C TYR A 246 11.06 -13.55 -10.92
N LEU A 247 10.89 -12.95 -9.74
CA LEU A 247 9.82 -13.34 -8.84
C LEU A 247 8.43 -13.00 -9.41
N LEU A 248 8.28 -11.83 -10.05
CA LEU A 248 7.04 -11.47 -10.75
C LEU A 248 6.76 -12.40 -11.94
N LEU A 249 7.78 -12.75 -12.71
CA LEU A 249 7.64 -13.72 -13.80
C LEU A 249 7.21 -15.10 -13.30
N ALA A 250 7.73 -15.55 -12.15
CA ALA A 250 7.29 -16.78 -11.51
C ALA A 250 5.81 -16.69 -11.11
N ALA A 251 5.42 -15.65 -10.36
CA ALA A 251 4.05 -15.46 -9.91
C ALA A 251 3.04 -15.36 -11.08
N ILE A 252 3.39 -14.67 -12.17
CA ILE A 252 2.56 -14.60 -13.38
C ILE A 252 2.37 -15.99 -13.99
N SER A 253 3.46 -16.76 -14.13
CA SER A 253 3.43 -18.11 -14.71
C SER A 253 2.59 -19.06 -13.86
N ASP A 254 2.67 -18.94 -12.53
CA ASP A 254 1.91 -19.77 -11.60
C ASP A 254 0.40 -19.52 -11.72
N VAL A 255 -0.04 -18.26 -11.73
CA VAL A 255 -1.46 -17.94 -11.89
C VAL A 255 -1.96 -18.35 -13.28
N MET A 256 -1.22 -18.07 -14.35
CA MET A 256 -1.62 -18.45 -15.72
C MET A 256 -1.73 -19.97 -15.91
N SER A 257 -0.94 -20.76 -15.17
CA SER A 257 -0.93 -22.23 -15.29
C SER A 257 -1.84 -22.94 -14.29
N ALA A 258 -2.61 -22.18 -13.48
CA ALA A 258 -3.40 -22.66 -12.35
C ALA A 258 -2.55 -23.55 -11.40
N ASN A 259 -1.34 -23.08 -11.09
CA ASN A 259 -0.41 -23.75 -10.19
C ASN A 259 -0.67 -23.33 -8.73
N ASN A 260 -1.60 -24.04 -8.10
CA ASN A 260 -2.05 -23.76 -6.73
C ASN A 260 -1.02 -24.17 -5.65
N GLU A 261 0.07 -24.83 -6.06
CA GLU A 261 1.19 -25.23 -5.19
C GLU A 261 2.16 -24.06 -4.89
N SER A 262 2.18 -23.00 -5.71
CA SER A 262 3.32 -22.07 -5.73
C SER A 262 3.37 -21.06 -4.58
N LEU A 263 4.60 -20.72 -4.17
CA LEU A 263 4.93 -19.70 -3.16
C LEU A 263 5.38 -18.36 -3.77
N ALA A 264 5.52 -18.25 -5.09
CA ALA A 264 6.07 -17.04 -5.72
C ALA A 264 5.22 -15.79 -5.43
N LEU A 265 3.88 -15.91 -5.51
CA LEU A 265 2.98 -14.80 -5.23
C LEU A 265 3.01 -14.36 -3.75
N GLN A 266 3.20 -15.32 -2.82
CA GLN A 266 3.42 -15.03 -1.41
C GLN A 266 4.66 -14.19 -1.20
N ASP A 267 5.76 -14.55 -1.85
CA ASP A 267 7.02 -13.80 -1.78
C ASP A 267 6.85 -12.39 -2.37
N VAL A 268 6.07 -12.22 -3.45
CA VAL A 268 5.74 -10.89 -3.98
C VAL A 268 4.97 -10.08 -2.94
N ALA A 269 3.96 -10.68 -2.29
CA ALA A 269 3.20 -10.03 -1.22
C ALA A 269 4.11 -9.57 -0.06
N LEU A 270 5.04 -10.44 0.35
CA LEU A 270 6.03 -10.14 1.39
C LEU A 270 7.00 -9.04 0.99
N LEU A 271 7.38 -8.93 -0.29
CA LEU A 271 8.21 -7.82 -0.78
C LEU A 271 7.46 -6.48 -0.68
N PHE A 272 6.17 -6.43 -1.05
CA PHE A 272 5.36 -5.22 -0.89
C PHE A 272 5.22 -4.82 0.57
N TYR A 273 5.00 -5.81 1.45
CA TYR A 273 4.95 -5.60 2.89
C TYR A 273 6.27 -5.03 3.45
N LYS A 274 7.40 -5.69 3.17
CA LYS A 274 8.72 -5.28 3.69
C LYS A 274 9.16 -3.90 3.23
N ASN A 275 8.87 -3.55 1.98
CA ASN A 275 9.24 -2.25 1.44
C ASN A 275 8.27 -1.13 1.86
N LYS A 276 7.18 -1.44 2.59
CA LYS A 276 6.10 -0.51 2.97
C LYS A 276 5.53 0.29 1.79
N ASN A 277 5.68 -0.23 0.57
CA ASN A 277 5.29 0.49 -0.65
C ASN A 277 3.77 0.53 -0.79
N ASP A 278 3.13 -0.65 -0.74
CA ASP A 278 1.72 -0.80 -1.06
C ASP A 278 1.13 -1.99 -0.28
N LEU A 279 0.58 -1.69 0.89
CA LEU A 279 -0.08 -2.68 1.76
C LEU A 279 -1.36 -3.24 1.12
N ASP A 280 -2.01 -2.49 0.22
CA ASP A 280 -3.20 -2.94 -0.50
C ASP A 280 -2.81 -4.06 -1.49
N LYS A 281 -1.72 -3.89 -2.25
CA LYS A 281 -1.15 -4.96 -3.09
C LYS A 281 -0.66 -6.15 -2.28
N ALA A 282 0.04 -5.93 -1.17
CA ALA A 282 0.46 -7.02 -0.29
C ALA A 282 -0.74 -7.86 0.17
N ARG A 283 -1.82 -7.20 0.62
CA ARG A 283 -3.08 -7.85 1.03
C ARG A 283 -3.78 -8.57 -0.12
N LYS A 284 -3.85 -7.94 -1.31
CA LYS A 284 -4.47 -8.55 -2.50
C LYS A 284 -3.76 -9.86 -2.87
N TYR A 285 -2.43 -9.85 -2.94
CA TYR A 285 -1.64 -10.99 -3.36
C TYR A 285 -1.65 -12.13 -2.34
N ILE A 286 -1.52 -11.83 -1.04
CA ILE A 286 -1.56 -12.88 -0.01
C ILE A 286 -2.94 -13.56 0.06
N ASN A 287 -4.02 -12.80 -0.16
CA ASN A 287 -5.38 -13.36 -0.21
C ASN A 287 -5.58 -14.30 -1.41
N GLN A 288 -5.00 -13.96 -2.57
CA GLN A 288 -5.01 -14.86 -3.72
C GLN A 288 -4.25 -16.16 -3.39
N THR A 289 -3.05 -16.06 -2.79
CA THR A 289 -2.29 -17.27 -2.38
C THR A 289 -3.07 -18.15 -1.40
N LEU A 290 -3.86 -17.58 -0.49
CA LEU A 290 -4.73 -18.37 0.39
C LEU A 290 -5.79 -19.13 -0.37
N LYS A 291 -6.48 -18.47 -1.33
CA LYS A 291 -7.47 -19.12 -2.19
C LYS A 291 -6.84 -20.34 -2.89
N ASP A 292 -5.66 -20.15 -3.46
CA ASP A 292 -4.92 -21.20 -4.17
C ASP A 292 -4.53 -22.36 -3.22
N ALA A 293 -3.96 -22.05 -2.05
CA ALA A 293 -3.58 -23.04 -1.04
C ALA A 293 -4.78 -23.84 -0.49
N HIS A 294 -5.95 -23.19 -0.36
CA HIS A 294 -7.20 -23.86 0.01
C HIS A 294 -7.64 -24.85 -1.06
N ALA A 295 -7.60 -24.46 -2.34
CA ALA A 295 -7.93 -25.34 -3.47
C ALA A 295 -6.96 -26.52 -3.59
N TYR A 296 -5.66 -26.28 -3.36
CA TYR A 296 -4.65 -27.33 -3.39
C TYR A 296 -4.73 -28.27 -2.18
N ASN A 297 -5.24 -27.78 -1.03
CA ASN A 297 -5.40 -28.45 0.27
C ASN A 297 -4.07 -28.76 1.02
N SER A 298 -2.95 -28.08 0.76
CA SER A 298 -1.67 -28.34 1.47
C SER A 298 -1.70 -27.91 2.94
N ARG A 299 -1.42 -28.83 3.87
CA ARG A 299 -1.37 -28.54 5.31
C ARG A 299 -0.12 -27.73 5.69
N LEU A 300 1.04 -28.09 5.13
CA LEU A 300 2.33 -27.48 5.46
C LEU A 300 2.39 -26.02 5.00
N GLN A 301 1.98 -25.76 3.74
CA GLN A 301 1.93 -24.40 3.19
C GLN A 301 0.98 -23.50 3.97
N ARG A 302 -0.15 -24.04 4.46
CA ARG A 302 -1.12 -23.26 5.25
C ARG A 302 -0.50 -22.65 6.51
N VAL A 303 0.31 -23.37 7.28
CA VAL A 303 0.86 -22.86 8.56
C VAL A 303 1.77 -21.64 8.35
N GLU A 304 2.71 -21.75 7.41
CA GLU A 304 3.61 -20.64 7.06
C GLU A 304 2.85 -19.48 6.42
N LEU A 305 1.87 -19.79 5.55
CA LEU A 305 1.02 -18.81 4.89
C LEU A 305 0.17 -18.01 5.88
N TYR A 306 -0.44 -18.66 6.88
CA TYR A 306 -1.22 -17.98 7.92
C TYR A 306 -0.38 -17.04 8.78
N THR A 307 0.87 -17.40 9.06
CA THR A 307 1.79 -16.54 9.82
C THR A 307 2.10 -15.26 9.04
N ASN A 308 2.47 -15.40 7.76
CA ASN A 308 2.76 -14.28 6.87
C ASN A 308 1.51 -13.42 6.60
N LEU A 309 0.34 -14.07 6.44
CA LEU A 309 -0.94 -13.39 6.31
C LEU A 309 -1.24 -12.52 7.54
N HIS A 310 -1.11 -13.08 8.74
CA HIS A 310 -1.43 -12.37 9.97
C HIS A 310 -0.59 -11.09 10.09
N VAL A 311 0.70 -11.17 9.77
CA VAL A 311 1.60 -10.01 9.79
C VAL A 311 1.15 -8.93 8.79
N ILE A 312 0.82 -9.32 7.55
CA ILE A 312 0.36 -8.37 6.52
C ILE A 312 -0.98 -7.74 6.91
N LEU A 313 -1.95 -8.54 7.37
CA LEU A 313 -3.27 -8.06 7.77
C LEU A 313 -3.20 -7.15 8.99
N SER A 314 -2.36 -7.47 9.99
CA SER A 314 -2.17 -6.63 11.16
C SER A 314 -1.62 -5.25 10.76
N ALA A 315 -0.61 -5.18 9.90
CA ALA A 315 -0.09 -3.92 9.41
C ALA A 315 -1.10 -3.14 8.54
N TYR A 316 -1.91 -3.86 7.76
CA TYR A 316 -2.99 -3.26 6.99
C TYR A 316 -4.05 -2.61 7.89
N ASN A 317 -4.47 -3.32 8.93
CA ASN A 317 -5.44 -2.81 9.90
C ASN A 317 -4.89 -1.61 10.68
N GLU A 318 -3.59 -1.62 11.03
CA GLU A 318 -2.92 -0.47 11.66
C GLU A 318 -2.93 0.77 10.74
N LYS A 319 -2.68 0.60 9.43
CA LYS A 319 -2.81 1.68 8.43
C LYS A 319 -4.22 2.26 8.44
N LEU A 320 -5.25 1.42 8.37
CA LEU A 320 -6.65 1.86 8.37
C LEU A 320 -7.03 2.60 9.67
N GLN A 321 -6.56 2.12 10.83
CA GLN A 321 -6.79 2.81 12.10
C GLN A 321 -6.15 4.19 12.13
N LYS A 322 -4.91 4.32 11.65
CA LYS A 322 -4.23 5.63 11.55
C LYS A 322 -4.99 6.57 10.63
N GLU A 323 -5.40 6.11 9.44
CA GLU A 323 -6.21 6.91 8.51
C GLU A 323 -7.54 7.36 9.13
N ALA A 324 -8.22 6.47 9.87
CA ALA A 324 -9.44 6.80 10.59
C ALA A 324 -9.22 7.85 11.69
N ILE A 325 -8.14 7.72 12.48
CA ILE A 325 -7.76 8.71 13.50
C ILE A 325 -7.50 10.06 12.85
N TRP A 326 -6.70 10.11 11.78
CA TRP A 326 -6.41 11.37 11.08
C TRP A 326 -7.67 12.00 10.49
N LYS A 327 -8.57 11.21 9.90
CA LYS A 327 -9.88 11.69 9.44
C LYS A 327 -10.68 12.31 10.58
N ASN A 328 -10.72 11.67 11.74
CA ASN A 328 -11.44 12.19 12.92
C ASN A 328 -10.78 13.48 13.44
N VAL A 329 -9.45 13.56 13.49
CA VAL A 329 -8.72 14.78 13.85
C VAL A 329 -9.05 15.92 12.89
N THR A 330 -9.06 15.66 11.57
CA THR A 330 -9.45 16.66 10.57
C THR A 330 -10.87 17.16 10.79
N ILE A 331 -11.82 16.27 11.10
CA ILE A 331 -13.21 16.65 11.42
C ILE A 331 -13.26 17.54 12.66
N ILE A 332 -12.54 17.20 13.72
CA ILE A 332 -12.47 18.01 14.96
C ILE A 332 -11.87 19.40 14.66
N CYS A 333 -10.78 19.48 13.89
CA CYS A 333 -10.17 20.76 13.49
C CYS A 333 -11.16 21.64 12.72
N ILE A 334 -11.94 21.06 11.80
CA ILE A 334 -12.97 21.79 11.06
C ILE A 334 -14.06 22.31 12.01
N LEU A 335 -14.51 21.49 12.97
CA LEU A 335 -15.52 21.90 13.95
C LEU A 335 -15.03 23.05 14.86
N VAL A 336 -13.78 22.98 15.33
CA VAL A 336 -13.17 24.06 16.13
C VAL A 336 -13.07 25.35 15.31
N LEU A 337 -12.66 25.25 14.04
CA LEU A 337 -12.60 26.42 13.15
C LEU A 337 -13.98 27.07 12.95
N LEU A 338 -15.04 26.26 12.79
CA LEU A 338 -16.42 26.76 12.69
C LEU A 338 -16.86 27.50 13.96
N VAL A 339 -16.49 27.00 15.14
CA VAL A 339 -16.78 27.67 16.42
C VAL A 339 -16.05 29.01 16.52
N VAL A 340 -14.78 29.07 16.10
CA VAL A 340 -14.00 30.33 16.08
C VAL A 340 -14.61 31.35 15.13
N ILE A 341 -15.03 30.92 13.93
CA ILE A 341 -15.72 31.78 12.96
C ILE A 341 -17.04 32.30 13.56
N ALA A 342 -17.85 31.44 14.18
CA ALA A 342 -19.10 31.84 14.81
C ALA A 342 -18.86 32.86 15.93
N ALA A 343 -17.85 32.64 16.79
CA ALA A 343 -17.47 33.59 17.84
C ALA A 343 -17.01 34.94 17.27
N ALA A 344 -16.22 34.93 16.20
CA ALA A 344 -15.79 36.15 15.52
C ALA A 344 -16.98 36.93 14.92
N VAL A 345 -17.93 36.24 14.28
CA VAL A 345 -19.16 36.86 13.75
C VAL A 345 -19.98 37.49 14.88
N VAL A 346 -20.18 36.77 15.99
CA VAL A 346 -20.88 37.31 17.16
C VAL A 346 -20.15 38.53 17.73
N TYR A 347 -18.83 38.48 17.87
CA TYR A 347 -18.02 39.58 18.37
C TYR A 347 -18.15 40.84 17.49
N VAL A 348 -18.02 40.68 16.17
CA VAL A 348 -18.15 41.79 15.20
C VAL A 348 -19.55 42.39 15.25
N ASN A 349 -20.60 41.56 15.32
CA ASN A 349 -21.98 42.04 15.42
C ASN A 349 -22.23 42.80 16.73
N ARG A 350 -21.75 42.31 17.88
CA ARG A 350 -21.85 43.03 19.16
C ARG A 350 -21.14 44.38 19.14
N LYS A 351 -19.93 44.44 18.56
CA LYS A 351 -19.21 45.73 18.39
C LYS A 351 -19.98 46.69 17.49
N LYS A 352 -20.57 46.19 16.40
CA LYS A 352 -21.37 47.00 15.48
C LYS A 352 -22.60 47.59 16.16
N ASP A 353 -23.30 46.82 16.99
CA ASP A 353 -24.48 47.33 17.70
C ASP A 353 -24.12 48.30 18.82
N LEU A 354 -22.99 48.10 19.51
CA LEU A 354 -22.45 49.07 20.47
C LEU A 354 -22.09 50.40 19.80
N LEU A 355 -21.44 50.35 18.63
CA LEU A 355 -21.10 51.53 17.83
C LEU A 355 -22.36 52.33 17.46
N LYS A 356 -23.41 51.65 16.96
CA LYS A 356 -24.68 52.32 16.65
C LYS A 356 -25.31 52.99 17.86
N LEU A 357 -25.18 52.40 19.05
CA LEU A 357 -25.71 52.98 20.29
C LEU A 357 -24.92 54.23 20.68
N SER A 358 -23.59 54.15 20.63
CA SER A 358 -22.71 55.31 20.88
C SER A 358 -22.92 56.45 19.87
N GLU A 359 -23.18 56.14 18.60
CA GLU A 359 -23.51 57.15 17.58
C GLU A 359 -24.84 57.85 17.89
N LYS A 360 -25.85 57.11 18.38
CA LYS A 360 -27.13 57.69 18.80
C LYS A 360 -26.96 58.61 20.01
N GLU A 361 -26.19 58.19 21.01
CA GLU A 361 -25.90 59.00 22.19
C GLU A 361 -25.12 60.26 21.83
N LEU A 362 -24.07 60.15 21.01
CA LEU A 362 -23.32 61.30 20.51
C LEU A 362 -24.21 62.28 19.74
N LYS A 363 -25.13 61.76 18.93
CA LYS A 363 -26.10 62.59 18.20
C LYS A 363 -27.02 63.34 19.16
N ALA A 364 -27.57 62.66 20.17
CA ALA A 364 -28.43 63.28 21.18
C ALA A 364 -27.69 64.36 22.00
N LEU A 365 -26.47 64.06 22.46
CA LEU A 365 -25.59 65.01 23.16
C LEU A 365 -25.26 66.23 22.29
N THR A 366 -25.03 66.02 20.99
CA THR A 366 -24.75 67.12 20.06
C THR A 366 -25.98 68.00 19.86
N GLU A 367 -27.17 67.41 19.75
CA GLU A 367 -28.45 68.14 19.66
C GLU A 367 -28.72 68.93 20.95
N GLU A 368 -28.50 68.33 22.12
CA GLU A 368 -28.64 68.99 23.43
C GLU A 368 -27.64 70.14 23.62
N LEU A 369 -26.37 69.92 23.25
CA LEU A 369 -25.33 70.96 23.28
C LEU A 369 -25.69 72.12 22.34
N SER A 370 -26.20 71.82 21.15
CA SER A 370 -26.68 72.83 20.20
C SER A 370 -27.84 73.64 20.76
N ALA A 371 -28.82 72.98 21.39
CA ALA A 371 -29.96 73.64 22.03
C ALA A 371 -29.52 74.53 23.20
N THR A 372 -28.62 74.02 24.05
CA THR A 372 -28.06 74.76 25.20
C THR A 372 -27.26 75.98 24.74
N ASN A 373 -26.39 75.83 23.74
CA ASN A 373 -25.67 76.96 23.15
C ASN A 373 -26.63 78.01 22.59
N LYS A 374 -27.73 77.59 21.94
CA LYS A 374 -28.74 78.52 21.42
C LYS A 374 -29.47 79.26 22.54
N GLN A 375 -29.72 78.61 23.67
CA GLN A 375 -30.31 79.25 24.84
C GLN A 375 -29.33 80.24 25.50
N GLN A 376 -28.06 79.86 25.68
CA GLN A 376 -27.03 80.76 26.21
C GLN A 376 -26.86 82.02 25.34
N LEU A 377 -26.94 81.90 24.01
CA LEU A 377 -26.93 83.06 23.11
C LEU A 377 -28.13 83.98 23.33
N LYS A 378 -29.32 83.44 23.62
CA LYS A 378 -30.50 84.25 23.97
C LYS A 378 -30.33 84.92 25.33
N ASP A 379 -29.86 84.19 26.33
CA ASP A 379 -29.68 84.71 27.68
C ASP A 379 -28.60 85.80 27.70
N ASN A 380 -27.49 85.61 26.99
CA ASN A 380 -26.47 86.64 26.80
C ASN A 380 -27.04 87.88 26.10
N LYS A 381 -27.90 87.70 25.10
CA LYS A 381 -28.57 88.83 24.45
C LYS A 381 -29.50 89.58 25.42
N ALA A 382 -30.31 88.87 26.20
CA ALA A 382 -31.19 89.48 27.19
C ALA A 382 -30.41 90.21 28.30
N LEU A 383 -29.28 89.64 28.75
CA LEU A 383 -28.37 90.30 29.67
C LEU A 383 -27.77 91.57 29.07
N GLN A 384 -27.38 91.53 27.79
CA GLN A 384 -26.88 92.70 27.09
C GLN A 384 -27.95 93.79 26.99
N ASP A 385 -29.18 93.44 26.57
CA ASP A 385 -30.31 94.36 26.48
C ASP A 385 -30.62 95.00 27.85
N SER A 386 -30.61 94.21 28.94
CA SER A 386 -30.83 94.72 30.31
C SER A 386 -29.68 95.61 30.80
N ASN A 387 -28.44 95.33 30.39
CA ASN A 387 -27.30 96.17 30.71
C ASN A 387 -27.38 97.53 29.97
N ASP A 388 -27.85 97.53 28.72
CA ASP A 388 -28.09 98.75 27.94
C ASP A 388 -29.22 99.61 28.56
N GLU A 389 -30.28 98.98 29.08
CA GLU A 389 -31.31 99.65 29.87
C GLU A 389 -30.76 100.26 31.17
N LEU A 390 -29.93 99.52 31.91
CA LEU A 390 -29.29 100.03 33.13
C LEU A 390 -28.36 101.21 32.85
N ILE A 391 -27.58 101.16 31.77
CA ILE A 391 -26.75 102.29 31.32
C ILE A 391 -27.63 103.51 31.04
N SER A 392 -28.75 103.31 30.34
CA SER A 392 -29.71 104.37 30.02
C SER A 392 -30.36 104.95 31.28
N SER A 393 -30.78 104.11 32.22
CA SER A 393 -31.37 104.54 33.50
C SER A 393 -30.34 105.27 34.38
N ASN A 394 -29.10 104.79 34.45
CA ASN A 394 -28.02 105.47 35.16
C ASN A 394 -27.71 106.84 34.56
N LYS A 395 -27.77 106.97 33.23
CA LYS A 395 -27.65 108.27 32.56
C LYS A 395 -28.77 109.21 32.98
N ALA A 396 -30.03 108.76 32.95
CA ALA A 396 -31.18 109.56 33.36
C ALA A 396 -31.10 109.99 34.85
N PHE A 397 -30.66 109.11 35.74
CA PHE A 397 -30.42 109.48 37.14
C PHE A 397 -29.33 110.52 37.29
N ARG A 398 -28.24 110.42 36.52
CA ARG A 398 -27.17 111.42 36.53
C ARG A 398 -27.66 112.77 36.05
N ASP A 399 -28.40 112.80 34.95
CA ASP A 399 -29.01 114.03 34.40
C ASP A 399 -29.94 114.69 35.44
N SER A 400 -30.80 113.90 36.11
CA SER A 400 -31.68 114.40 37.18
C SER A 400 -30.91 114.90 38.41
N ASN A 401 -29.79 114.26 38.76
CA ASN A 401 -28.95 114.69 39.87
C ASN A 401 -28.19 116.00 39.55
N ASP A 402 -27.79 116.19 38.30
CA ASP A 402 -27.20 117.44 37.80
C ASP A 402 -28.25 118.59 37.81
N GLU A 403 -29.50 118.30 37.45
CA GLU A 403 -30.63 119.25 37.59
C GLU A 403 -30.88 119.64 39.06
N LEU A 404 -30.96 118.65 39.96
CA LEU A 404 -31.13 118.89 41.41
C LEU A 404 -29.98 119.72 41.99
N THR A 405 -28.75 119.45 41.57
CA THR A 405 -27.57 120.22 41.99
C THR A 405 -27.67 121.67 41.52
N SER A 406 -28.11 121.87 40.28
CA SER A 406 -28.35 123.21 39.71
C SER A 406 -29.47 123.93 40.45
N SER A 407 -30.59 123.25 40.73
CA SER A 407 -31.72 123.80 41.49
C SER A 407 -31.34 124.13 42.93
N ASN A 408 -30.55 123.29 43.59
CA ASN A 408 -30.00 123.55 44.93
C ASN A 408 -29.07 124.77 44.93
N LYS A 409 -28.27 124.96 43.88
CA LYS A 409 -27.45 126.15 43.71
C LYS A 409 -28.32 127.41 43.60
N THR A 410 -29.35 127.40 42.74
CA THR A 410 -30.30 128.52 42.60
C THR A 410 -31.03 128.85 43.92
N LEU A 411 -31.45 127.83 44.67
CA LEU A 411 -32.06 128.02 46.00
C LEU A 411 -31.08 128.64 46.98
N ARG A 412 -29.80 128.24 46.94
CA ARG A 412 -28.76 128.78 47.82
C ARG A 412 -28.46 130.24 47.47
N ASP A 413 -28.34 130.56 46.18
CA ASP A 413 -28.16 131.93 45.69
C ASP A 413 -29.34 132.82 46.11
N SER A 414 -30.58 132.32 45.99
CA SER A 414 -31.80 133.03 46.46
C SER A 414 -31.80 133.24 47.98
N ASN A 415 -31.33 132.25 48.75
CA ASN A 415 -31.27 132.33 50.21
C ASN A 415 -30.19 133.33 50.67
N ASP A 416 -29.10 133.44 49.93
CA ASP A 416 -28.05 134.44 50.18
C ASP A 416 -28.52 135.87 49.82
N GLU A 417 -29.31 136.06 48.75
CA GLU A 417 -29.98 137.34 48.45
C GLU A 417 -30.97 137.78 49.55
N LEU A 418 -31.76 136.84 50.09
CA LEU A 418 -32.68 137.09 51.20
C LEU A 418 -31.92 137.51 52.47
N LYS A 419 -30.76 136.89 52.76
CA LYS A 419 -29.88 137.32 53.87
C LYS A 419 -29.28 138.70 53.65
N GLY A 420 -28.96 139.07 52.42
CA GLY A 420 -28.48 140.40 52.07
C GLY A 420 -29.54 141.49 52.28
N SER A 421 -30.80 141.19 51.98
CA SER A 421 -31.92 142.14 52.12
C SER A 421 -32.32 142.40 53.58
N ASN A 422 -32.04 141.48 54.50
CA ASN A 422 -32.35 141.60 55.93
C ASN A 422 -31.35 142.46 56.73
N LYS A 423 -30.45 143.18 56.05
CA LYS A 423 -29.38 144.02 56.65
C LYS A 423 -29.48 145.52 56.31
N ALA A 424 -30.56 145.97 55.68
CA ALA A 424 -30.91 147.38 55.46
C ALA A 424 -32.08 147.77 56.36
#